data_AF-A0A949DJC3-F1
#
_entry.id   AF-A0A949DJC3-F1
#
_cell.length_a   1.000
_cell.length_b   1.000
_cell.length_c   1.000
_cell.angle_alpha   90.00
_cell.angle_beta   90.00
_cell.angle_gamma   90.00
#
_symmetry.space_group_name_H-M   'P 1'
#
loop_
_entity.id
_entity.type
_entity.pdbx_description
1 polymer ?
#
loop_
_entity_poly.entity_id
_entity_poly.type
_entity_poly.pdbx_seq_one_letter_code
_entity_poly.pdbx_strand_id
1 'polypeptide(L)'
;VKSEKINFILSKKAKANIATVLYIISDEISPLHEKVLTSNNMSQIREMASKIDSLAKQYEIDVLQKYVSELYEALDAFEISKIQILLKDFIDIEKELSAQNI
;
A
#
# COMPACT_ATOMS: atom_id res chain seq x y z
N VAL A 1 -16.00 -13.76 -14.33
CA VAL A 1 -16.15 -12.42 -13.70
C VAL A 1 -15.16 -11.50 -14.38
N LYS A 2 -15.61 -10.41 -15.01
CA LYS A 2 -14.70 -9.46 -15.65
C LYS A 2 -13.94 -8.76 -14.53
N SER A 3 -12.64 -9.03 -14.40
CA SER A 3 -11.77 -8.32 -13.49
C SER A 3 -11.79 -6.84 -13.91
N GLU A 4 -12.50 -6.00 -13.16
CA GLU A 4 -12.32 -4.56 -13.28
C GLU A 4 -10.86 -4.31 -12.95
N LYS A 5 -10.07 -4.01 -13.99
CA LYS A 5 -8.73 -3.48 -13.81
C LYS A 5 -8.92 -2.22 -12.98
N ILE A 6 -8.50 -2.26 -11.72
CA ILE A 6 -8.33 -1.04 -10.92
C ILE A 6 -7.53 -0.10 -11.82
N ASN A 7 -8.13 1.02 -12.20
CA ASN A 7 -7.51 1.94 -13.14
C ASN A 7 -6.33 2.59 -12.42
N PHE A 8 -5.16 1.96 -12.54
CA PHE A 8 -3.94 2.31 -11.84
C PHE A 8 -3.30 3.50 -12.56
N ILE A 9 -3.83 4.70 -12.30
CA ILE A 9 -3.36 5.93 -12.93
C ILE A 9 -2.56 6.72 -11.90
N LEU A 10 -1.24 6.77 -12.10
CA LEU A 10 -0.36 7.61 -11.28
C LEU A 10 -0.49 9.08 -11.67
N SER A 11 -0.46 9.95 -10.66
CA SER A 11 -0.36 11.40 -10.86
C SER A 11 0.94 11.77 -11.59
N LYS A 12 1.01 12.98 -12.16
CA LYS A 12 2.25 13.47 -12.81
C LYS A 12 3.44 13.46 -11.85
N LYS A 13 3.19 13.83 -10.59
CA LYS A 13 4.19 13.86 -9.53
C LYS A 13 4.65 12.45 -9.15
N ALA A 14 3.73 11.52 -8.98
CA ALA A 14 4.06 10.12 -8.72
C ALA A 14 4.91 9.52 -9.85
N LYS A 15 4.54 9.76 -11.12
CA LYS A 15 5.30 9.31 -12.29
C LYS A 15 6.71 9.88 -12.33
N ALA A 16 6.86 11.19 -12.08
CA ALA A 16 8.16 11.85 -12.09
C ALA A 16 9.10 11.34 -10.98
N ASN A 17 8.57 10.75 -9.92
CA ASN A 17 9.32 10.28 -8.75
C ASN A 17 9.20 8.76 -8.54
N ILE A 18 8.80 8.00 -9.56
CA ILE A 18 8.46 6.58 -9.40
C ILE A 18 9.63 5.76 -8.86
N ALA A 19 10.87 6.05 -9.28
CA ALA A 19 12.06 5.40 -8.76
C ALA A 19 12.25 5.62 -7.24
N THR A 20 11.99 6.85 -6.76
CA THR A 20 12.07 7.18 -5.33
C THR A 20 10.94 6.51 -4.54
N VAL A 21 9.73 6.49 -5.10
CA VAL A 21 8.57 5.81 -4.51
C VAL A 21 8.87 4.32 -4.34
N LEU A 22 9.40 3.67 -5.38
CA LEU A 22 9.76 2.25 -5.34
C LEU A 22 10.90 1.96 -4.37
N TYR A 23 11.90 2.86 -4.29
CA TYR A 23 12.96 2.76 -3.30
C TYR A 23 12.40 2.78 -1.87
N ILE A 24 11.54 3.74 -1.54
CA ILE A 24 10.94 3.84 -0.20
C ILE A 24 10.07 2.62 0.10
N ILE A 25 9.31 2.12 -0.88
CA ILE A 25 8.52 0.90 -0.70
C ILE A 25 9.44 -0.27 -0.36
N SER A 26 10.45 -0.53 -1.18
CA SER A 26 11.36 -1.66 -0.99
C SER A 26 12.20 -1.58 0.28
N ASP A 27 12.67 -0.39 0.66
CA ASP A 27 13.61 -0.20 1.77
C ASP A 27 12.89 -0.08 3.12
N GLU A 28 11.72 0.55 3.16
CA GLU A 28 11.02 0.85 4.40
C GLU A 28 9.72 0.07 4.61
N ILE A 29 8.93 -0.15 3.56
CA ILE A 29 7.56 -0.65 3.68
C ILE A 29 7.51 -2.17 3.52
N SER A 30 8.16 -2.74 2.51
CA SER A 30 8.19 -4.19 2.25
C SER A 30 8.75 -4.99 3.44
N PRO A 31 9.82 -4.54 4.15
CA PRO A 31 10.27 -5.22 5.37
C PRO A 31 9.27 -5.19 6.53
N LEU A 32 8.43 -4.15 6.63
CA LEU A 32 7.34 -4.11 7.61
C LEU A 32 6.20 -5.02 7.19
N HIS A 33 5.88 -5.04 5.90
CA HIS A 33 4.87 -5.90 5.30
C HIS A 33 5.13 -7.39 5.59
N GLU A 34 6.36 -7.86 5.37
CA GLU A 34 6.77 -9.23 5.68
C GLU A 34 6.58 -9.58 7.16
N LYS A 35 6.88 -8.64 8.07
CA LYS A 35 6.70 -8.83 9.52
C LYS A 35 5.21 -8.94 9.88
N VAL A 36 4.37 -8.05 9.35
CA VAL A 36 2.95 -8.03 9.73
C VAL A 36 2.14 -9.20 9.17
N LEU A 37 2.58 -9.78 8.04
CA LEU A 37 1.98 -11.00 7.49
C LEU A 37 2.08 -12.20 8.46
N THR A 38 3.05 -12.20 9.37
CA THR A 38 3.28 -13.31 10.30
C THR A 38 2.91 -12.99 11.75
N SER A 39 2.93 -11.71 12.16
CA SER A 39 2.79 -11.33 13.57
C SER A 39 1.35 -11.02 14.01
N ASN A 40 0.42 -10.73 13.08
CA ASN A 40 -0.91 -10.15 13.37
C ASN A 40 -0.88 -8.95 14.34
N ASN A 41 0.28 -8.28 14.47
CA ASN A 41 0.45 -7.22 15.45
C ASN A 41 -0.16 -5.92 14.92
N MET A 42 -1.28 -5.51 15.51
CA MET A 42 -2.03 -4.31 15.09
C MET A 42 -1.22 -3.02 15.17
N SER A 43 -0.27 -2.91 16.11
CA SER A 43 0.61 -1.73 16.19
C SER A 43 1.54 -1.68 14.98
N GLN A 44 2.08 -2.81 14.55
CA GLN A 44 2.96 -2.89 13.38
C GLN A 44 2.18 -2.67 12.09
N ILE A 45 0.93 -3.16 12.01
CA ILE A 45 0.07 -2.91 10.84
C ILE A 45 -0.29 -1.42 10.75
N ARG A 46 -0.58 -0.76 11.88
CA ARG A 46 -0.79 0.69 11.93
C ARG A 46 0.46 1.49 11.54
N GLU A 47 1.65 1.04 11.97
CA GLU A 47 2.92 1.65 11.57
C GLU A 47 3.13 1.55 10.06
N MET A 48 2.93 0.37 9.47
CA MET A 48 2.99 0.16 8.03
C MET A 48 1.98 1.08 7.30
N ALA A 49 0.72 1.10 7.74
CA ALA A 49 -0.31 1.96 7.17
C ALA A 49 0.09 3.45 7.20
N SER A 50 0.69 3.91 8.31
CA SER A 50 1.14 5.30 8.46
C SER A 50 2.27 5.68 7.51
N LYS A 51 3.21 4.75 7.25
CA LYS A 51 4.28 4.98 6.28
C LYS A 51 3.73 5.06 4.86
N ILE A 52 2.82 4.15 4.50
CA ILE A 52 2.18 4.15 3.19
C ILE A 52 1.36 5.42 3.00
N ASP A 53 0.61 5.87 4.02
CA ASP A 53 -0.17 7.11 3.97
C ASP A 53 0.71 8.33 3.68
N SER A 54 1.82 8.43 4.42
CA SER A 54 2.78 9.52 4.27
C SER A 54 3.37 9.56 2.86
N LEU A 55 3.77 8.40 2.32
CA LEU A 55 4.26 8.26 0.95
C LEU A 55 3.19 8.66 -0.07
N ALA A 56 1.96 8.16 0.11
CA ALA A 56 0.85 8.39 -0.78
C ALA A 56 0.44 9.86 -0.84
N LYS A 57 0.47 10.57 0.30
CA LYS A 57 0.25 12.01 0.37
C LYS A 57 1.41 12.80 -0.23
N GLN A 58 2.64 12.42 0.07
CA GLN A 58 3.82 13.12 -0.43
C GLN A 58 3.90 13.10 -1.97
N TYR A 59 3.61 11.95 -2.59
CA TYR A 59 3.72 11.77 -4.04
C TYR A 59 2.39 11.78 -4.78
N GLU A 60 1.28 12.03 -4.10
CA GLU A 60 -0.07 12.08 -4.68
C GLU A 60 -0.40 10.76 -5.42
N ILE A 61 -0.36 9.65 -4.67
CA ILE A 61 -0.61 8.29 -5.17
C ILE A 61 -1.98 7.83 -4.65
N ASP A 62 -3.04 8.16 -5.39
CA ASP A 62 -4.44 7.95 -4.98
C ASP A 62 -4.76 6.49 -4.63
N VAL A 63 -4.20 5.54 -5.36
CA VAL A 63 -4.41 4.10 -5.09
C VAL A 63 -3.86 3.68 -3.72
N LEU A 64 -2.73 4.24 -3.29
CA LEU A 64 -2.18 3.99 -1.96
C LEU A 64 -3.00 4.71 -0.88
N GLN A 65 -3.49 5.93 -1.16
CA GLN A 65 -4.39 6.63 -0.23
C GLN A 65 -5.68 5.85 0.01
N LYS A 66 -6.29 5.33 -1.06
CA LYS A 66 -7.49 4.48 -0.97
C LYS A 66 -7.21 3.21 -0.18
N TYR A 67 -6.14 2.50 -0.53
CA TYR A 67 -5.71 1.30 0.17
C TYR A 67 -5.53 1.53 1.69
N VAL A 68 -4.81 2.59 2.06
CA VAL A 68 -4.57 2.95 3.46
C VAL A 68 -5.86 3.30 4.18
N SER A 69 -6.77 4.02 3.52
CA SER A 69 -8.06 4.38 4.12
C SER A 69 -8.86 3.11 4.46
N GLU A 70 -8.95 2.17 3.53
CA GLU A 70 -9.62 0.88 3.75
C GLU A 70 -8.93 0.06 4.86
N LEU A 71 -7.61 0.14 4.95
CA LEU A 71 -6.83 -0.54 6.00
C LEU A 71 -7.08 0.08 7.38
N TYR A 72 -7.13 1.42 7.49
CA TYR A 72 -7.46 2.08 8.75
C TYR A 72 -8.88 1.78 9.19
N GLU A 73 -9.85 1.82 8.29
CA GLU A 73 -11.24 1.42 8.59
C GLU A 73 -11.30 -0.01 9.14
N ALA A 74 -10.59 -0.95 8.51
CA ALA A 74 -10.53 -2.34 8.96
C ALA A 74 -9.86 -2.49 10.33
N LEU A 75 -8.79 -1.72 10.59
CA LEU A 75 -8.08 -1.69 11.88
C LEU A 75 -8.93 -1.10 13.00
N ASP A 76 -9.71 -0.06 12.73
CA ASP A 76 -10.59 0.59 13.70
C ASP A 76 -11.84 -0.25 13.99
N ALA A 77 -12.34 -0.96 12.99
CA ALA A 77 -13.43 -1.93 13.13
C ALA A 77 -12.96 -3.31 13.68
N PHE A 78 -11.66 -3.51 13.87
CA PHE A 78 -11.04 -4.79 14.26
C PHE A 78 -11.42 -5.96 13.33
N GLU A 79 -11.63 -5.69 12.04
CA GLU A 79 -12.01 -6.68 11.02
C GLU A 79 -10.80 -7.51 10.55
N ILE A 80 -10.38 -8.48 11.36
CA ILE A 80 -9.18 -9.30 11.12
C ILE A 80 -9.12 -9.89 9.72
N SER A 81 -10.23 -10.42 9.21
CA SER A 81 -10.30 -11.01 7.86
C SER A 81 -10.05 -9.97 6.77
N LYS A 82 -10.61 -8.76 6.91
CA LYS A 82 -10.42 -7.66 5.95
C LYS A 82 -8.97 -7.15 6.00
N ILE A 83 -8.40 -7.03 7.20
CA ILE A 83 -6.98 -6.67 7.38
C ILE A 83 -6.08 -7.68 6.64
N GLN A 84 -6.32 -8.99 6.80
CA GLN A 84 -5.52 -10.01 6.13
C GLN A 84 -5.65 -10.00 4.60
N ILE A 85 -6.84 -9.66 4.09
CA ILE A 85 -7.04 -9.48 2.64
C ILE A 85 -6.24 -8.28 2.15
N LEU A 86 -6.39 -7.13 2.80
CA LEU A 86 -5.67 -5.90 2.43
C LEU A 86 -4.15 -6.09 2.50
N LEU A 87 -3.65 -6.75 3.53
CA LEU A 87 -2.22 -7.09 3.61
C LEU A 87 -1.77 -7.93 2.41
N LYS A 88 -2.59 -8.84 1.88
CA LYS A 88 -2.22 -9.59 0.66
C LYS A 88 -2.30 -8.71 -0.59
N ASP A 89 -3.32 -7.87 -0.69
CA ASP A 89 -3.55 -6.99 -1.84
C ASP A 89 -2.40 -5.97 -2.03
N PHE A 90 -1.70 -5.61 -0.94
CA PHE A 90 -0.52 -4.76 -1.02
C PHE A 90 0.55 -5.28 -2.00
N ILE A 91 0.71 -6.61 -2.11
CA ILE A 91 1.66 -7.25 -3.04
C ILE A 91 1.32 -6.90 -4.48
N ASP A 92 0.03 -6.87 -4.82
CA ASP A 92 -0.40 -6.58 -6.19
C ASP A 92 -0.27 -5.08 -6.49
N ILE A 93 -0.48 -4.21 -5.49
CA ILE A 93 -0.20 -2.78 -5.62
C ILE A 93 1.29 -2.52 -5.88
N GLU A 94 2.18 -3.19 -5.14
CA GLU A 94 3.64 -3.06 -5.31
C GLU A 94 4.09 -3.49 -6.72
N LYS A 95 3.53 -4.59 -7.24
CA LYS A 95 3.78 -5.05 -8.62
C LYS A 95 3.31 -4.03 -9.66
N GLU A 96 2.10 -3.50 -9.50
CA GLU A 96 1.56 -2.50 -10.43
C GLU A 96 2.39 -1.20 -10.40
N LEU A 97 2.84 -0.75 -9.22
CA LEU A 97 3.76 0.39 -9.10
C LEU A 97 5.08 0.14 -9.83
N SER A 98 5.63 -1.07 -9.67
CA SER A 98 6.90 -1.46 -10.29
C SER A 98 6.79 -1.50 -11.82
N ALA A 99 5.64 -1.90 -12.35
CA ALA A 99 5.38 -1.91 -13.80
C ALA A 99 5.32 -0.51 -14.44
N GLN A 100 5.12 0.55 -13.64
CA GLN A 100 5.10 1.94 -14.12
C GLN A 100 6.51 2.55 -14.27
N ASN A 101 7.57 1.86 -13.83
CA ASN A 101 8.96 2.29 -13.94
C ASN A 101 9.67 1.74 -15.20
N ILE A 102 8.90 1.27 -16.19
CA ILE A 102 9.38 0.72 -17.47
C ILE A 102 9.24 1.76 -18.59
#